data_AF-A0AAI9SDG5-F1
#
_entry.id   AF-A0AAI9SDG5-F1
#
_cell.length_a   1.000
_cell.length_b   1.000
_cell.length_c   1.000
_cell.angle_alpha   90.00
_cell.angle_beta   90.00
_cell.angle_gamma   90.00
#
_symmetry.space_group_name_H-M   'P 1'
#
loop_
_entity.id
_entity.type
_entity.pdbx_description
1 polymer ?
#
loop_
_entity_poly.entity_id
_entity_poly.type
_entity_poly.pdbx_seq_one_letter_code
_entity_poly.pdbx_strand_id
1 'polypeptide(L)'
;MLLQNFRKTRLPPPLPLITTILSYFTLSLLFSISINIITSGLCFFSFGKLGHLLITTITLALFLYTQHKRSLISTIGFWIFIALPILVIQNIGQPDGRTVKEVVTATTEGNLFTINISILLATLLAVSSYFSSPFSRKVARAFTCLAWSIALLPPASFYCYWLFADSIITANTLIALFQTTPAEAIEYASFRGIKFISGLITLALLFLTANITLFLLRKEEPPKTNHLILLAIIIASSFGIYKTSSNYLTYPITDAVIGIQEFNSYKEGFLHREKNIQPQLQSIKKQGDDGLFVVVIGESQTKTHMSAYGYDKSTTPWLKK
;
A
#
# COMPACT_ATOMS: atom_id res chain seq x y z
N MET A 1 34.64 53.93 -22.33
CA MET A 1 33.32 54.25 -22.88
C MET A 1 33.04 53.29 -24.04
N LEU A 2 32.34 52.16 -23.77
CA LEU A 2 31.57 51.34 -24.73
C LEU A 2 31.02 50.08 -24.01
N LEU A 3 29.89 50.31 -23.35
CA LEU A 3 28.69 49.46 -23.26
C LEU A 3 28.85 47.94 -23.05
N GLN A 4 28.70 47.57 -21.77
CA GLN A 4 28.05 46.33 -21.33
C GLN A 4 26.65 46.20 -21.94
N ASN A 5 26.43 45.20 -22.79
CA ASN A 5 25.09 44.80 -23.23
C ASN A 5 24.65 43.53 -22.50
N PHE A 6 24.03 43.73 -21.33
CA PHE A 6 23.24 42.73 -20.63
C PHE A 6 22.04 42.29 -21.48
N ARG A 7 22.08 41.08 -22.04
CA ARG A 7 20.85 40.37 -22.43
C ARG A 7 20.11 39.93 -21.17
N LYS A 8 19.27 40.82 -20.63
CA LYS A 8 18.13 40.41 -19.78
C LYS A 8 17.15 39.67 -20.67
N THR A 9 17.20 38.34 -20.63
CA THR A 9 16.07 37.50 -21.05
C THR A 9 14.84 37.93 -20.26
N ARG A 10 13.90 38.59 -20.93
CA ARG A 10 12.61 38.99 -20.35
C ARG A 10 11.88 37.72 -19.92
N LEU A 11 11.90 37.43 -18.62
CA LEU A 11 10.88 36.59 -18.00
C LEU A 11 9.51 37.24 -18.28
N PRO A 12 8.47 36.48 -18.64
CA PRO A 12 7.12 37.02 -18.79
C PRO A 12 6.70 37.71 -17.49
N PRO A 13 5.88 38.78 -17.56
CA PRO A 13 5.41 39.47 -16.37
C PRO A 13 4.70 38.47 -15.45
N PRO A 14 4.86 38.57 -14.12
CA PRO A 14 4.15 37.69 -13.21
C PRO A 14 2.64 37.89 -13.44
N LEU A 15 1.98 36.85 -13.93
CA LEU A 15 0.53 36.74 -13.91
C LEU A 15 0.03 37.13 -12.51
N PRO A 16 -1.06 37.90 -12.37
CA PRO A 16 -1.58 38.27 -11.06
C PRO A 16 -1.71 37.03 -10.17
N LEU A 17 -1.31 37.11 -8.90
CA LEU A 17 -1.19 35.96 -7.99
C LEU A 17 -2.39 35.00 -8.05
N ILE A 18 -3.61 35.57 -8.15
CA ILE A 18 -4.87 34.83 -8.30
C ILE A 18 -4.89 33.95 -9.57
N THR A 19 -4.49 34.51 -10.72
CA THR A 19 -4.44 33.76 -11.99
C THR A 19 -3.40 32.64 -11.96
N THR A 20 -2.28 32.85 -11.27
CA THR A 20 -1.25 31.81 -11.08
C THR A 20 -1.79 30.66 -10.22
N ILE A 21 -2.44 30.96 -9.10
CA ILE A 21 -3.06 29.95 -8.23
C ILE A 21 -4.15 29.17 -8.98
N LEU A 22 -5.02 29.87 -9.73
CA LEU A 22 -6.07 29.24 -10.51
C LEU A 22 -5.49 28.34 -11.61
N SER A 23 -4.38 28.74 -12.24
CA SER A 23 -3.71 27.91 -13.25
C SER A 23 -3.15 26.61 -12.67
N TYR A 24 -2.52 26.64 -11.49
CA TYR A 24 -2.02 25.42 -10.85
C TYR A 24 -3.14 24.52 -10.35
N PHE A 25 -4.24 25.10 -9.84
CA PHE A 25 -5.41 24.34 -9.44
C PHE A 25 -6.06 23.62 -10.64
N THR A 26 -6.29 24.35 -11.74
CA THR A 26 -6.87 23.77 -12.96
C THR A 26 -5.97 22.70 -13.57
N LEU A 27 -4.65 22.93 -13.63
CA LEU A 27 -3.68 21.93 -14.08
C LEU A 27 -3.70 20.67 -13.21
N SER A 28 -3.74 20.83 -11.88
CA SER A 28 -3.77 19.72 -10.92
C SER A 28 -5.07 18.91 -11.02
N LEU A 29 -6.18 19.60 -11.26
CA LEU A 29 -7.49 18.98 -11.41
C LEU A 29 -7.54 18.15 -12.70
N LEU A 30 -7.12 18.75 -13.82
CA LEU A 30 -7.04 18.07 -15.11
C LEU A 30 -6.13 16.84 -15.02
N PHE A 31 -4.94 16.98 -14.44
CA PHE A 31 -4.02 15.85 -14.25
C PHE A 31 -4.63 14.70 -13.45
N SER A 32 -5.25 15.01 -12.31
CA SER A 32 -5.87 13.99 -11.44
C SER A 32 -7.03 13.27 -12.15
N ILE A 33 -7.88 14.02 -12.85
CA ILE A 33 -9.01 13.46 -13.62
C ILE A 33 -8.51 12.64 -14.80
N SER A 34 -7.52 13.14 -15.56
CA SER A 34 -6.95 12.42 -16.70
C SER A 34 -6.36 11.09 -16.29
N ILE A 35 -5.60 11.03 -15.18
CA ILE A 35 -5.05 9.77 -14.68
C ILE A 35 -6.17 8.79 -14.31
N ASN A 36 -7.21 9.26 -13.61
CA ASN A 36 -8.31 8.38 -13.26
C ASN A 36 -9.02 7.84 -14.50
N ILE A 37 -9.34 8.70 -15.47
CA ILE A 37 -9.99 8.26 -16.72
C ILE A 37 -9.11 7.27 -17.51
N ILE A 38 -7.79 7.51 -17.59
CA ILE A 38 -6.87 6.63 -18.31
C ILE A 38 -6.82 5.24 -17.66
N THR A 39 -6.87 5.16 -16.34
CA THR A 39 -6.64 3.93 -15.58
C THR A 39 -7.92 3.15 -15.28
N SER A 40 -9.03 3.84 -14.99
CA SER A 40 -10.32 3.23 -14.69
C SER A 40 -11.30 3.22 -15.86
N GLY A 41 -10.94 3.83 -16.99
CA GLY A 41 -11.84 4.04 -18.13
C GLY A 41 -12.82 5.19 -17.90
N LEU A 42 -13.65 5.47 -18.91
CA LEU A 42 -14.61 6.58 -18.87
C LEU A 42 -15.93 6.13 -18.24
N CYS A 43 -16.02 6.22 -16.92
CA CYS A 43 -17.22 5.88 -16.14
C CYS A 43 -17.56 6.99 -15.13
N PHE A 44 -18.82 7.11 -14.72
CA PHE A 44 -19.26 8.10 -13.72
C PHE A 44 -18.46 8.01 -12.41
N PHE A 45 -18.07 6.80 -12.01
CA PHE A 45 -17.31 6.54 -10.78
C PHE A 45 -15.82 6.91 -10.87
N SER A 46 -15.31 7.27 -12.06
CA SER A 46 -13.88 7.62 -12.27
C SER A 46 -13.49 8.94 -11.62
N PHE A 47 -14.47 9.75 -11.23
CA PHE A 47 -14.23 10.95 -10.40
C PHE A 47 -14.01 10.60 -8.93
N GLY A 48 -14.29 9.36 -8.53
CA GLY A 48 -14.21 8.90 -7.15
C GLY A 48 -15.08 9.74 -6.21
N LYS A 49 -14.66 9.83 -4.94
CA LYS A 49 -15.27 10.74 -3.98
C LYS A 49 -14.77 12.16 -4.21
N LEU A 50 -15.68 13.09 -4.51
CA LEU A 50 -15.36 14.49 -4.82
C LEU A 50 -14.44 15.15 -3.77
N GLY A 51 -14.71 14.91 -2.48
CA GLY A 51 -13.88 15.45 -1.39
C GLY A 51 -12.42 14.98 -1.45
N HIS A 52 -12.19 13.72 -1.81
CA HIS A 52 -10.84 13.15 -1.90
C HIS A 52 -10.08 13.70 -3.12
N LEU A 53 -10.78 13.85 -4.25
CA LEU A 53 -10.25 14.49 -5.45
C LEU A 53 -9.85 15.94 -5.18
N LEU A 54 -10.71 16.70 -4.48
CA LEU A 54 -10.45 18.10 -4.15
C LEU A 54 -9.24 18.26 -3.23
N ILE A 55 -9.12 17.45 -2.17
CA ILE A 55 -7.96 17.48 -1.26
C ILE A 55 -6.67 17.21 -2.03
N THR A 56 -6.67 16.19 -2.89
CA THR A 56 -5.50 15.83 -3.71
C THR A 56 -5.15 16.93 -4.70
N THR A 57 -6.16 17.53 -5.34
CA THR A 57 -6.00 18.63 -6.30
C THR A 57 -5.39 19.87 -5.64
N ILE A 58 -5.90 20.26 -4.47
CA ILE A 58 -5.38 21.41 -3.70
C ILE A 58 -3.94 21.13 -3.28
N THR A 59 -3.66 19.93 -2.78
CA THR A 59 -2.33 19.51 -2.32
C THR A 59 -1.31 19.54 -3.47
N LEU A 60 -1.67 19.01 -4.64
CA LEU A 60 -0.84 19.05 -5.83
C LEU A 60 -0.63 20.48 -6.34
N ALA A 61 -1.67 21.32 -6.32
CA ALA A 61 -1.55 22.72 -6.74
C ALA A 61 -0.59 23.51 -5.83
N LEU A 62 -0.70 23.34 -4.51
CA LEU A 62 0.24 23.93 -3.54
C LEU A 62 1.67 23.40 -3.73
N PHE A 63 1.82 22.11 -4.02
CA PHE A 63 3.12 21.50 -4.30
C PHE A 63 3.75 22.10 -5.57
N LEU A 64 3.00 22.19 -6.68
CA LEU A 64 3.48 22.77 -7.94
C LEU A 64 3.84 24.25 -7.80
N TYR A 65 3.10 24.99 -6.99
CA TYR A 65 3.40 26.41 -6.71
C TYR A 65 4.74 26.59 -5.98
N THR A 66 5.15 25.64 -5.15
CA THR A 66 6.28 25.79 -4.21
C THR A 66 7.59 25.16 -4.65
N GLN A 67 7.57 24.26 -5.63
CA GLN A 67 8.66 23.31 -5.84
C GLN A 67 9.46 23.55 -7.13
N HIS A 68 10.75 23.24 -7.07
CA HIS A 68 11.66 23.28 -8.21
C HIS A 68 11.53 22.04 -9.12
N LYS A 69 11.99 22.16 -10.38
CA LYS A 69 11.96 21.10 -11.41
C LYS A 69 12.51 19.74 -10.93
N ARG A 70 13.56 19.73 -10.08
CA ARG A 70 14.14 18.48 -9.55
C ARG A 70 13.17 17.74 -8.61
N SER A 71 12.48 18.47 -7.75
CA SER A 71 11.48 17.92 -6.82
C SER A 71 10.29 17.32 -7.59
N LEU A 72 9.88 17.97 -8.69
CA LEU A 72 8.85 17.45 -9.60
C LEU A 72 9.26 16.09 -10.22
N ILE A 73 10.50 15.96 -10.70
CA ILE A 73 11.00 14.71 -11.29
C ILE A 73 10.97 13.58 -10.25
N SER A 74 11.42 13.84 -9.02
CA SER A 74 11.36 12.86 -7.93
C SER A 74 9.92 12.46 -7.61
N THR A 75 8.98 13.41 -7.54
CA THR A 75 7.56 13.12 -7.31
C THR A 75 6.96 12.25 -8.41
N ILE A 76 7.28 12.53 -9.68
CA ILE A 76 6.83 11.70 -10.80
C ILE A 76 7.43 10.29 -10.67
N GLY A 77 8.70 10.18 -10.31
CA GLY A 77 9.35 8.89 -10.06
C GLY A 77 8.66 8.06 -8.98
N PHE A 78 8.34 8.68 -7.82
CA PHE A 78 7.57 8.01 -6.77
C PHE A 78 6.18 7.63 -7.24
N TRP A 79 5.50 8.53 -7.95
CA TRP A 79 4.16 8.28 -8.43
C TRP A 79 4.12 7.07 -9.36
N ILE A 80 5.02 6.99 -10.34
CA ILE A 80 5.13 5.83 -11.24
C ILE A 80 5.42 4.56 -10.44
N PHE A 81 6.40 4.61 -9.52
CA PHE A 81 6.81 3.45 -8.74
C PHE A 81 5.70 2.91 -7.82
N ILE A 82 4.84 3.78 -7.28
CA ILE A 82 3.77 3.36 -6.36
C ILE A 82 2.47 3.04 -7.12
N ALA A 83 2.22 3.69 -8.26
CA ALA A 83 1.00 3.50 -9.05
C ALA A 83 1.02 2.21 -9.89
N LEU A 84 2.20 1.78 -10.37
CA LEU A 84 2.29 0.63 -11.26
C LEU A 84 1.72 -0.68 -10.66
N PRO A 85 1.91 -1.04 -9.38
CA PRO A 85 1.25 -2.19 -8.76
C PRO A 85 -0.27 -2.16 -8.87
N ILE A 86 -0.88 -0.99 -8.73
CA ILE A 86 -2.35 -0.82 -8.82
C ILE A 86 -2.82 -1.20 -10.23
N LEU A 87 -2.10 -0.75 -11.26
CA LEU A 87 -2.40 -1.07 -12.65
C LEU A 87 -2.20 -2.56 -12.95
N VAL A 88 -1.16 -3.17 -12.40
CA VAL A 88 -0.91 -4.61 -12.58
C VAL A 88 -2.01 -5.44 -11.91
N ILE A 89 -2.38 -5.11 -10.67
CA ILE A 89 -3.46 -5.80 -9.93
C ILE A 89 -4.78 -5.69 -10.70
N GLN A 90 -5.10 -4.51 -11.23
CA GLN A 90 -6.35 -4.31 -11.96
C GLN A 90 -6.43 -5.13 -13.26
N ASN A 91 -5.31 -5.28 -13.99
CA ASN A 91 -5.30 -5.92 -15.31
C ASN A 91 -5.05 -7.44 -15.26
N ILE A 92 -4.27 -7.91 -14.27
CA ILE A 92 -3.80 -9.29 -14.17
C ILE A 92 -4.42 -10.01 -12.97
N GLY A 93 -4.99 -9.27 -12.01
CA GLY A 93 -5.67 -9.84 -10.85
C GLY A 93 -6.84 -10.72 -11.25
N GLN A 94 -6.99 -11.84 -10.54
CA GLN A 94 -8.17 -12.69 -10.72
C GLN A 94 -9.43 -11.95 -10.24
N PRO A 95 -10.60 -12.18 -10.86
CA PRO A 95 -11.86 -11.59 -10.42
C PRO A 95 -12.13 -11.98 -8.96
N ASP A 96 -12.19 -10.99 -8.08
CA ASP A 96 -12.41 -11.15 -6.64
C ASP A 96 -13.89 -10.97 -6.23
N GLY A 97 -14.80 -10.97 -7.22
CA GLY A 97 -16.23 -10.79 -7.01
C GLY A 97 -16.67 -9.34 -6.83
N ARG A 98 -15.75 -8.37 -6.90
CA ARG A 98 -16.08 -6.94 -6.81
C ARG A 98 -16.91 -6.47 -8.00
N THR A 99 -17.85 -5.58 -7.72
CA THR A 99 -18.65 -4.90 -8.74
C THR A 99 -17.77 -3.93 -9.55
N VAL A 100 -18.19 -3.59 -10.77
CA VAL A 100 -17.52 -2.59 -11.62
C VAL A 100 -17.31 -1.27 -10.87
N LYS A 101 -18.30 -0.87 -10.05
CA LYS A 101 -18.21 0.34 -9.22
C LYS A 101 -17.08 0.27 -8.21
N GLU A 102 -16.93 -0.85 -7.51
CA GLU A 102 -15.89 -1.05 -6.50
C GLU A 102 -14.51 -1.06 -7.14
N VAL A 103 -14.38 -1.72 -8.29
CA VAL A 103 -13.12 -1.76 -9.07
C VAL A 103 -12.68 -0.34 -9.47
N VAL A 104 -13.57 0.44 -10.10
CA VAL A 104 -13.27 1.81 -10.54
C VAL A 104 -12.97 2.73 -9.35
N THR A 105 -13.70 2.57 -8.25
CA THR A 105 -13.48 3.37 -7.03
C THR A 105 -12.12 3.05 -6.42
N ALA A 106 -11.77 1.76 -6.29
CA ALA A 106 -10.49 1.33 -5.74
C ALA A 106 -9.28 1.80 -6.58
N THR A 107 -9.39 1.78 -7.91
CA THR A 107 -8.37 2.33 -8.81
C THR A 107 -8.24 3.85 -8.61
N THR A 108 -9.37 4.56 -8.58
CA THR A 108 -9.38 6.02 -8.42
C THR A 108 -8.79 6.45 -7.08
N GLU A 109 -9.23 5.84 -5.97
CA GLU A 109 -8.67 6.09 -4.64
C GLU A 109 -7.19 5.72 -4.60
N GLY A 110 -6.78 4.65 -5.28
CA GLY A 110 -5.39 4.26 -5.48
C GLY A 110 -4.54 5.34 -6.14
N ASN A 111 -4.99 5.90 -7.26
CA ASN A 111 -4.28 6.98 -7.93
C ASN A 111 -4.15 8.22 -7.03
N LEU A 112 -5.23 8.62 -6.36
CA LEU A 112 -5.20 9.76 -5.44
C LEU A 112 -4.27 9.49 -4.25
N PHE A 113 -4.26 8.27 -3.72
CA PHE A 113 -3.32 7.82 -2.69
C PHE A 113 -1.87 7.96 -3.16
N THR A 114 -1.56 7.45 -4.36
CA THR A 114 -0.19 7.51 -4.91
C THR A 114 0.29 8.94 -5.17
N ILE A 115 -0.58 9.85 -5.60
CA ILE A 115 -0.24 11.27 -5.75
C ILE A 115 0.10 11.88 -4.38
N ASN A 116 -0.76 11.68 -3.37
CA ASN A 116 -0.55 12.28 -2.05
C ASN A 116 0.69 11.74 -1.35
N ILE A 117 0.95 10.43 -1.41
CA ILE A 117 2.16 9.85 -0.80
C ILE A 117 3.43 10.33 -1.53
N SER A 118 3.40 10.46 -2.86
CA SER A 118 4.54 10.95 -3.63
C SER A 118 4.87 12.41 -3.28
N ILE A 119 3.84 13.25 -3.15
CA ILE A 119 3.99 14.65 -2.69
C ILE A 119 4.54 14.69 -1.27
N LEU A 120 4.05 13.84 -0.37
CA LEU A 120 4.52 13.78 1.01
C LEU A 120 6.00 13.43 1.07
N LEU A 121 6.44 12.37 0.37
CA LEU A 121 7.83 11.92 0.35
C LEU A 121 8.78 12.99 -0.22
N ALA A 122 8.38 13.66 -1.32
CA ALA A 122 9.15 14.76 -1.91
C ALA A 122 9.21 15.99 -0.99
N THR A 123 8.09 16.31 -0.31
CA THR A 123 8.02 17.45 0.61
C THR A 123 8.85 17.20 1.87
N LEU A 124 8.85 15.98 2.42
CA LEU A 124 9.72 15.61 3.55
C LEU A 124 11.20 15.77 3.20
N LEU A 125 11.61 15.34 2.00
CA LEU A 125 12.96 15.55 1.50
C LEU A 125 13.29 17.05 1.40
N ALA A 126 12.38 17.86 0.85
CA ALA A 126 12.56 19.30 0.76
C ALA A 126 12.71 19.93 2.16
N VAL A 127 11.83 19.60 3.11
CA VAL A 127 11.87 20.08 4.51
C VAL A 127 13.19 19.71 5.20
N SER A 128 13.71 18.50 4.96
CA SER A 128 15.00 18.08 5.53
C SER A 128 16.16 19.02 5.16
N SER A 129 16.07 19.69 4.01
CA SER A 129 17.10 20.60 3.50
C SER A 129 17.02 22.03 4.08
N TYR A 130 15.90 22.41 4.69
CA TYR A 130 15.72 23.72 5.33
C TYR A 130 16.45 23.82 6.67
N PHE A 131 16.78 22.71 7.33
CA PHE A 131 17.47 22.73 8.61
C PHE A 131 18.91 23.25 8.46
N SER A 132 19.16 24.43 9.06
CA SER A 132 20.48 25.07 9.06
C SER A 132 21.53 24.25 9.81
N SER A 133 21.18 23.71 10.99
CA SER A 133 22.12 22.94 11.79
C SER A 133 22.43 21.58 11.14
N PRO A 134 23.70 21.14 11.14
CA PRO A 134 24.08 19.86 10.54
C PRO A 134 23.47 18.66 11.29
N PHE A 135 23.29 18.78 12.60
CA PHE A 135 22.69 17.72 13.42
C PHE A 135 21.19 17.56 13.11
N SER A 136 20.39 18.63 13.18
CA SER A 136 18.95 18.55 12.92
C SER A 136 18.66 18.11 11.48
N ARG A 137 19.51 18.48 10.52
CA ARG A 137 19.42 17.97 9.15
C ARG A 137 19.66 16.47 9.06
N LYS A 138 20.68 15.93 9.73
CA LYS A 138 20.93 14.47 9.78
C LYS A 138 19.74 13.74 10.40
N VAL A 139 19.18 14.26 11.49
CA VAL A 139 17.98 13.69 12.13
C VAL A 139 16.77 13.73 11.18
N ALA A 140 16.50 14.88 10.55
CA ALA A 140 15.40 15.02 9.59
C ALA A 140 15.55 14.09 8.37
N ARG A 141 16.78 13.88 7.90
CA ARG A 141 17.06 12.94 6.82
C ARG A 141 16.93 11.49 7.25
N ALA A 142 17.36 11.13 8.45
CA ALA A 142 17.12 9.80 8.99
C ALA A 142 15.62 9.51 9.07
N PHE A 143 14.82 10.47 9.52
CA PHE A 143 13.36 10.37 9.49
C PHE A 143 12.80 10.23 8.07
N THR A 144 13.32 11.02 7.12
CA THR A 144 12.92 10.92 5.70
C THR A 144 13.26 9.55 5.10
N CYS A 145 14.45 9.01 5.39
CA CYS A 145 14.87 7.66 4.99
C CYS A 145 13.91 6.59 5.54
N LEU A 146 13.53 6.69 6.82
CA LEU A 146 12.56 5.79 7.42
C LEU A 146 11.19 5.89 6.75
N ALA A 147 10.69 7.12 6.53
CA ALA A 147 9.41 7.35 5.86
C ALA A 147 9.40 6.82 4.42
N TRP A 148 10.47 7.04 3.65
CA TRP A 148 10.63 6.48 2.30
C TRP A 148 10.67 4.96 2.34
N SER A 149 11.41 4.38 3.28
CA SER A 149 11.51 2.93 3.42
C SER A 149 10.15 2.31 3.72
N ILE A 150 9.39 2.87 4.66
CA ILE A 150 8.03 2.40 5.01
C ILE A 150 7.07 2.55 3.82
N ALA A 151 7.12 3.67 3.10
CA ALA A 151 6.20 3.94 1.99
C ALA A 151 6.50 3.12 0.74
N LEU A 152 7.77 2.86 0.45
CA LEU A 152 8.21 2.19 -0.78
C LEU A 152 8.34 0.68 -0.61
N LEU A 153 8.47 0.17 0.62
CA LEU A 153 8.61 -1.27 0.86
C LEU A 153 7.39 -2.08 0.39
N PRO A 154 6.12 -1.69 0.66
CA PRO A 154 4.97 -2.43 0.13
C PRO A 154 4.92 -2.55 -1.40
N PRO A 155 5.04 -1.47 -2.19
CA PRO A 155 5.10 -1.60 -3.65
C PRO A 155 6.38 -2.32 -4.12
N ALA A 156 7.50 -2.19 -3.43
CA ALA A 156 8.72 -2.94 -3.71
C ALA A 156 8.54 -4.46 -3.55
N SER A 157 7.92 -4.88 -2.45
CA SER A 157 7.57 -6.28 -2.19
C SER A 157 6.65 -6.82 -3.27
N PHE A 158 5.69 -6.01 -3.74
CA PHE A 158 4.84 -6.35 -4.87
C PHE A 158 5.65 -6.66 -6.14
N TYR A 159 6.63 -5.82 -6.50
CA TYR A 159 7.47 -6.09 -7.68
C TYR A 159 8.28 -7.36 -7.52
N CYS A 160 8.86 -7.60 -6.35
CA CYS A 160 9.65 -8.80 -6.12
C CYS A 160 8.79 -10.06 -6.26
N TYR A 161 7.58 -10.04 -5.69
CA TYR A 161 6.66 -11.17 -5.78
C TYR A 161 6.10 -11.33 -7.21
N TRP A 162 5.78 -10.24 -7.89
CA TRP A 162 5.28 -10.31 -9.26
C TRP A 162 6.33 -10.80 -10.26
N LEU A 163 7.56 -10.28 -10.21
CA LEU A 163 8.62 -10.60 -11.18
C LEU A 163 9.29 -11.95 -10.96
N PHE A 164 9.38 -12.40 -9.71
CA PHE A 164 10.13 -13.62 -9.36
C PHE A 164 9.26 -14.71 -8.76
N ALA A 165 8.06 -14.36 -8.27
CA ALA A 165 7.10 -15.33 -7.76
C ALA A 165 5.99 -15.70 -8.76
N ASP A 166 5.90 -15.02 -9.91
CA ASP A 166 4.86 -15.16 -10.94
C ASP A 166 3.44 -15.08 -10.37
N SER A 167 3.25 -14.26 -9.34
CA SER A 167 2.00 -14.18 -8.59
C SER A 167 1.80 -12.77 -8.01
N ILE A 168 0.57 -12.47 -7.62
CA ILE A 168 0.17 -11.20 -7.01
C ILE A 168 0.09 -11.39 -5.50
N ILE A 169 0.53 -10.38 -4.74
CA ILE A 169 0.39 -10.41 -3.28
C ILE A 169 -1.10 -10.30 -2.92
N THR A 170 -1.61 -11.33 -2.24
CA THR A 170 -2.98 -11.38 -1.70
C THR A 170 -2.96 -11.32 -0.18
N ALA A 171 -4.14 -11.13 0.44
CA ALA A 171 -4.27 -11.24 1.89
C ALA A 171 -3.75 -12.59 2.42
N ASN A 172 -4.08 -13.69 1.75
CA ASN A 172 -3.60 -15.03 2.10
C ASN A 172 -2.07 -15.14 2.03
N THR A 173 -1.44 -14.50 1.03
CA THR A 173 0.03 -14.43 0.94
C THR A 173 0.63 -13.74 2.17
N LEU A 174 0.05 -12.62 2.60
CA LEU A 174 0.53 -11.88 3.76
C LEU A 174 0.27 -12.61 5.08
N ILE A 175 -0.87 -13.29 5.22
CA ILE A 175 -1.18 -14.15 6.37
C ILE A 175 -0.18 -15.31 6.44
N ALA A 176 0.10 -15.98 5.31
CA ALA A 176 1.09 -17.05 5.24
C ALA A 176 2.48 -16.53 5.66
N LEU A 177 2.92 -15.39 5.12
CA LEU A 177 4.18 -14.75 5.51
C LEU A 177 4.23 -14.42 7.00
N PHE A 178 3.14 -13.94 7.58
CA PHE A 178 3.04 -13.64 9.01
C PHE A 178 3.19 -14.91 9.89
N GLN A 179 2.71 -16.05 9.40
CA GLN A 179 2.80 -17.34 10.08
C GLN A 179 4.11 -18.10 9.81
N THR A 180 4.89 -17.64 8.82
CA THR A 180 6.10 -18.34 8.35
C THR A 180 7.25 -18.22 9.34
N THR A 181 7.92 -19.33 9.62
CA THR A 181 9.14 -19.35 10.45
C THR A 181 10.40 -19.00 9.64
N PRO A 182 11.51 -18.57 10.28
CA PRO A 182 12.76 -18.29 9.55
C PRO A 182 13.29 -19.50 8.75
N ALA A 183 13.06 -20.73 9.24
CA ALA A 183 13.47 -21.94 8.53
C ALA A 183 12.65 -22.13 7.24
N GLU A 184 11.34 -22.00 7.32
CA GLU A 184 10.43 -22.07 6.16
C GLU A 184 10.72 -20.94 5.15
N ALA A 185 11.06 -19.74 5.61
CA ALA A 185 11.43 -18.64 4.73
C ALA A 185 12.71 -18.93 3.93
N ILE A 186 13.72 -19.55 4.56
CA ILE A 186 14.96 -19.96 3.90
C ILE A 186 14.68 -21.11 2.91
N GLU A 187 13.88 -22.09 3.32
CA GLU A 187 13.49 -23.21 2.45
C GLU A 187 12.72 -22.72 1.22
N TYR A 188 11.75 -21.82 1.40
CA TYR A 188 11.01 -21.20 0.30
C TYR A 188 11.93 -20.43 -0.64
N ALA A 189 12.82 -19.57 -0.12
CA ALA A 189 13.75 -18.81 -0.94
C ALA A 189 14.70 -19.74 -1.73
N SER A 190 15.16 -20.82 -1.11
CA SER A 190 16.01 -21.84 -1.74
C SER A 190 15.25 -22.60 -2.83
N PHE A 191 13.98 -22.94 -2.58
CA PHE A 191 13.09 -23.61 -3.54
C PHE A 191 12.80 -22.74 -4.77
N ARG A 192 12.53 -21.44 -4.59
CA ARG A 192 12.33 -20.49 -5.72
C ARG A 192 13.60 -20.30 -6.56
N GLY A 193 14.77 -20.62 -6.00
CA GLY A 193 16.05 -20.65 -6.69
C GLY A 193 16.75 -19.29 -6.78
N ILE A 194 17.90 -19.30 -7.46
CA ILE A 194 18.86 -18.20 -7.40
C ILE A 194 18.35 -16.87 -7.97
N LYS A 195 17.43 -16.92 -8.95
CA LYS A 195 16.82 -15.72 -9.54
C LYS A 195 16.04 -14.92 -8.49
N PHE A 196 15.21 -15.60 -7.70
CA PHE A 196 14.42 -15.00 -6.63
C PHE A 196 15.32 -14.38 -5.55
N ILE A 197 16.34 -15.13 -5.10
CA ILE A 197 17.32 -14.65 -4.11
C ILE A 197 18.09 -13.43 -4.64
N SER A 198 18.55 -13.47 -5.90
CA SER A 198 19.25 -12.34 -6.52
C SER A 198 18.35 -11.09 -6.64
N GLY A 199 17.05 -11.28 -6.87
CA GLY A 199 16.05 -10.22 -6.88
C GLY A 199 15.92 -9.55 -5.51
N LEU A 200 15.80 -10.34 -4.44
CA LEU A 200 15.75 -9.84 -3.06
C LEU A 200 17.02 -9.07 -2.68
N ILE A 201 18.20 -9.60 -3.00
CA ILE A 201 19.48 -8.91 -2.73
C ILE A 201 19.56 -7.61 -3.52
N THR A 202 19.19 -7.62 -4.81
CA THR A 202 19.20 -6.42 -5.66
C THR A 202 18.27 -5.35 -5.09
N LEU A 203 17.06 -5.75 -4.66
CA LEU A 203 16.11 -4.83 -4.04
C LEU A 203 16.66 -4.24 -2.73
N ALA A 204 17.25 -5.06 -1.87
CA ALA A 204 17.86 -4.60 -0.63
C ALA A 204 19.01 -3.61 -0.88
N LEU A 205 19.87 -3.89 -1.86
CA LEU A 205 20.96 -3.00 -2.26
C LEU A 205 20.44 -1.68 -2.87
N LEU A 206 19.39 -1.72 -3.69
CA LEU A 206 18.75 -0.52 -4.22
C LEU A 206 18.17 0.36 -3.10
N PHE A 207 17.48 -0.23 -2.12
CA PHE A 207 16.99 0.51 -0.96
C PHE A 207 18.13 1.08 -0.12
N LEU A 208 19.19 0.29 0.11
CA LEU A 208 20.36 0.75 0.87
C LEU A 208 21.05 1.92 0.18
N THR A 209 21.32 1.80 -1.11
CA THR A 209 21.96 2.87 -1.90
C THR A 209 21.07 4.12 -2.00
N ALA A 210 19.76 3.98 -2.18
CA ALA A 210 18.83 5.10 -2.16
C ALA A 210 18.81 5.83 -0.80
N ASN A 211 18.80 5.09 0.31
CA ASN A 211 18.83 5.68 1.65
C ASN A 211 20.19 6.35 1.96
N ILE A 212 21.30 5.73 1.58
CA ILE A 212 22.65 6.30 1.75
C ILE A 212 22.78 7.59 0.94
N THR A 213 22.40 7.57 -0.34
CA THR A 213 22.47 8.75 -1.21
C THR A 213 21.61 9.89 -0.67
N LEU A 214 20.38 9.61 -0.20
CA LEU A 214 19.53 10.60 0.44
C LEU A 214 20.17 11.20 1.69
N PHE A 215 20.69 10.34 2.57
CA PHE A 215 21.30 10.77 3.82
C PHE A 215 22.52 11.69 3.56
N LEU A 216 23.30 11.37 2.53
CA LEU A 216 24.52 12.08 2.13
C LEU A 216 24.30 13.28 1.20
N LEU A 217 23.06 13.55 0.75
CA LEU A 217 22.76 14.71 -0.11
C LEU A 217 23.40 15.99 0.42
N ARG A 218 23.99 16.82 -0.43
CA ARG A 218 24.53 18.10 0.07
C ARG A 218 23.38 19.06 0.40
N LYS A 219 23.67 20.08 1.22
CA LYS A 219 22.71 21.17 1.45
C LYS A 219 22.58 21.92 0.13
N GLU A 220 21.42 21.85 -0.52
CA GLU A 220 21.07 22.79 -1.57
C GLU A 220 20.52 24.07 -0.93
N GLU A 221 20.64 25.20 -1.62
CA GLU A 221 19.95 26.41 -1.20
C GLU A 221 18.44 26.16 -1.26
N PRO A 222 17.72 26.25 -0.14
CA PRO A 222 16.30 26.01 -0.18
C PRO A 222 15.61 27.10 -1.00
N PRO A 223 14.56 26.76 -1.77
CA PRO A 223 13.69 27.77 -2.35
C PRO A 223 13.20 28.71 -1.25
N LYS A 224 13.00 30.00 -1.58
CA LYS A 224 12.34 30.98 -0.72
C LYS A 224 10.84 30.68 -0.60
N THR A 225 10.51 29.49 -0.11
CA THR A 225 9.15 29.03 0.13
C THR A 225 8.81 29.23 1.59
N ASN A 226 7.60 29.72 1.85
CA ASN A 226 7.09 29.91 3.19
C ASN A 226 6.91 28.54 3.90
N HIS A 227 7.54 28.37 5.07
CA HIS A 227 7.46 27.15 5.88
C HIS A 227 6.02 26.74 6.21
N LEU A 228 5.10 27.71 6.35
CA LEU A 228 3.68 27.45 6.59
C LEU A 228 3.02 26.71 5.42
N ILE A 229 3.45 26.97 4.17
CA ILE A 229 2.90 26.29 3.00
C ILE A 229 3.40 24.83 2.96
N LEU A 230 4.67 24.60 3.30
CA LEU A 230 5.22 23.22 3.38
C LEU A 230 4.52 22.41 4.47
N LEU A 231 4.25 23.01 5.62
CA LEU A 231 3.47 22.38 6.70
C LEU A 231 2.04 22.05 6.24
N ALA A 232 1.39 22.98 5.54
CA ALA A 232 0.06 22.75 4.98
C ALA A 232 0.05 21.60 3.97
N ILE A 233 1.09 21.48 3.11
CA ILE A 233 1.24 20.35 2.18
C ILE A 233 1.40 19.03 2.93
N ILE A 234 2.23 18.98 3.98
CA ILE A 234 2.41 17.76 4.79
C ILE A 234 1.08 17.33 5.44
N ILE A 235 0.34 18.27 6.03
CA ILE A 235 -0.95 17.98 6.67
C ILE A 235 -1.97 17.51 5.63
N ALA A 236 -2.11 18.25 4.53
CA ALA A 236 -3.08 17.94 3.49
C ALA A 236 -2.79 16.60 2.79
N SER A 237 -1.52 16.32 2.47
CA SER A 237 -1.10 15.03 1.90
C SER A 237 -1.32 13.87 2.87
N SER A 238 -0.97 14.03 4.15
CA SER A 238 -1.21 13.00 5.18
C SER A 238 -2.71 12.70 5.34
N PHE A 239 -3.55 13.74 5.35
CA PHE A 239 -4.99 13.59 5.40
C PHE A 239 -5.55 12.95 4.12
N GLY A 240 -5.01 13.30 2.95
CA GLY A 240 -5.31 12.69 1.66
C GLY A 240 -5.04 11.18 1.67
N ILE A 241 -3.82 10.78 2.07
CA ILE A 241 -3.41 9.37 2.24
C ILE A 241 -4.38 8.61 3.14
N TYR A 242 -4.74 9.17 4.31
CA TYR A 242 -5.69 8.54 5.22
C TYR A 242 -7.05 8.32 4.56
N LYS A 243 -7.58 9.34 3.86
CA LYS A 243 -8.91 9.27 3.22
C LYS A 243 -8.96 8.34 2.01
N THR A 244 -7.86 8.23 1.27
CA THR A 244 -7.77 7.39 0.06
C THR A 244 -7.10 6.03 0.33
N SER A 245 -6.97 5.66 1.61
CA SER A 245 -6.35 4.40 2.05
C SER A 245 -7.13 3.14 1.70
N SER A 246 -8.34 3.23 1.14
CA SER A 246 -9.11 2.08 0.65
C SER A 246 -8.86 1.88 -0.83
N ASN A 247 -7.80 1.16 -1.19
CA ASN A 247 -7.37 0.96 -2.58
C ASN A 247 -6.64 -0.37 -2.78
N TYR A 248 -6.31 -0.71 -4.03
CA TYR A 248 -5.68 -2.00 -4.38
C TYR A 248 -4.33 -2.27 -3.72
N LEU A 249 -3.56 -1.24 -3.37
CA LEU A 249 -2.28 -1.43 -2.70
C LEU A 249 -2.45 -1.78 -1.22
N THR A 250 -3.51 -1.25 -0.59
CA THR A 250 -3.76 -1.40 0.85
C THR A 250 -4.71 -2.54 1.20
N TYR A 251 -5.62 -2.92 0.30
CA TYR A 251 -6.59 -4.00 0.56
C TYR A 251 -5.95 -5.32 1.00
N PRO A 252 -4.92 -5.85 0.31
CA PRO A 252 -4.28 -7.09 0.76
C PRO A 252 -3.79 -6.98 2.22
N ILE A 253 -3.27 -5.82 2.61
CA ILE A 253 -2.76 -5.56 3.95
C ILE A 253 -3.91 -5.47 4.96
N THR A 254 -4.97 -4.72 4.67
CA THR A 254 -6.11 -4.58 5.59
C THR A 254 -6.82 -5.90 5.79
N ASP A 255 -7.02 -6.66 4.71
CA ASP A 255 -7.71 -7.95 4.74
C ASP A 255 -6.86 -8.99 5.48
N ALA A 256 -5.52 -8.94 5.32
CA ALA A 256 -4.61 -9.78 6.09
C ALA A 256 -4.63 -9.45 7.59
N VAL A 257 -4.69 -8.17 7.97
CA VAL A 257 -4.80 -7.76 9.37
C VAL A 257 -6.08 -8.30 10.00
N ILE A 258 -7.21 -8.21 9.30
CA ILE A 258 -8.49 -8.80 9.74
C ILE A 258 -8.35 -10.32 9.89
N GLY A 259 -7.82 -11.01 8.88
CA GLY A 259 -7.63 -12.46 8.93
C GLY A 259 -6.70 -12.92 10.06
N ILE A 260 -5.65 -12.16 10.38
CA ILE A 260 -4.76 -12.44 11.51
C ILE A 260 -5.49 -12.26 12.84
N GLN A 261 -6.34 -11.23 12.98
CA GLN A 261 -7.15 -11.03 14.18
C GLN A 261 -8.14 -12.19 14.40
N GLU A 262 -8.82 -12.61 13.33
CA GLU A 262 -9.72 -13.77 13.37
C GLU A 262 -8.96 -15.05 13.76
N PHE A 263 -7.79 -15.30 13.14
CA PHE A 263 -6.93 -16.44 13.49
C PHE A 263 -6.50 -16.42 14.97
N ASN A 264 -6.09 -15.26 15.49
CA ASN A 264 -5.70 -15.13 16.89
C ASN A 264 -6.89 -15.39 17.83
N SER A 265 -8.07 -14.85 17.52
CA SER A 265 -9.29 -15.10 18.31
C SER A 265 -9.66 -16.59 18.32
N TYR A 266 -9.46 -17.29 17.20
CA TYR A 266 -9.67 -18.73 17.11
C TYR A 266 -8.68 -19.50 18.00
N LYS A 267 -7.40 -19.11 17.98
CA LYS A 267 -6.35 -19.69 18.81
C LYS A 267 -6.62 -19.48 20.30
N GLU A 268 -7.04 -18.30 20.69
CA GLU A 268 -7.46 -18.01 22.07
C GLU A 268 -8.65 -18.87 22.50
N GLY A 269 -9.66 -19.00 21.64
CA GLY A 269 -10.80 -19.88 21.87
C GLY A 269 -10.40 -21.36 22.00
N PHE A 270 -9.44 -21.82 21.19
CA PHE A 270 -8.87 -23.16 21.32
C PHE A 270 -8.17 -23.36 22.67
N LEU A 271 -7.26 -22.45 23.05
CA LEU A 271 -6.54 -22.53 24.33
C LEU A 271 -7.49 -22.44 25.53
N HIS A 272 -8.56 -21.66 25.42
CA HIS A 272 -9.58 -21.58 26.46
C HIS A 272 -10.34 -22.91 26.61
N ARG A 273 -10.74 -23.51 25.47
CA ARG A 273 -11.35 -24.86 25.47
C ARG A 273 -10.40 -25.90 26.03
N GLU A 274 -9.14 -25.90 25.63
CA GLU A 274 -8.13 -26.82 26.16
C GLU A 274 -8.01 -26.68 27.68
N LYS A 275 -7.81 -25.46 28.21
CA LYS A 275 -7.70 -25.23 29.66
C LYS A 275 -8.93 -25.64 30.45
N ASN A 276 -10.13 -25.50 29.90
CA ASN A 276 -11.37 -25.82 30.62
C ASN A 276 -11.77 -27.29 30.49
N ILE A 277 -11.53 -27.89 29.32
CA ILE A 277 -11.95 -29.26 28.99
C ILE A 277 -10.89 -30.27 29.42
N GLN A 278 -9.59 -29.96 29.30
CA GLN A 278 -8.52 -30.90 29.65
C GLN A 278 -8.56 -31.35 31.12
N PRO A 279 -8.81 -30.50 32.13
CA PRO A 279 -8.98 -30.94 33.51
C PRO A 279 -10.23 -31.79 33.71
N GLN A 280 -11.32 -31.47 32.99
CA GLN A 280 -12.56 -32.25 33.02
C GLN A 280 -12.32 -33.64 32.44
N LEU A 281 -11.62 -33.75 31.30
CA LEU A 281 -11.25 -35.03 30.69
C LEU A 281 -10.32 -35.85 31.58
N GLN A 282 -9.33 -35.23 32.23
CA GLN A 282 -8.43 -35.91 33.17
C GLN A 282 -9.15 -36.39 34.44
N SER A 283 -10.23 -35.72 34.85
CA SER A 283 -11.05 -36.14 36.00
C SER A 283 -11.96 -37.34 35.71
N ILE A 284 -12.14 -37.71 34.43
CA ILE A 284 -12.92 -38.89 34.03
C ILE A 284 -12.09 -40.14 34.32
N LYS A 285 -12.34 -40.75 35.49
CA LYS A 285 -11.68 -42.00 35.92
C LYS A 285 -12.23 -43.27 35.28
N LYS A 286 -13.37 -43.19 34.59
CA LYS A 286 -13.89 -44.31 33.81
C LYS A 286 -13.15 -44.36 32.48
N GLN A 287 -12.19 -45.29 32.36
CA GLN A 287 -11.89 -45.86 31.05
C GLN A 287 -13.20 -46.44 30.52
N GLY A 288 -13.62 -46.03 29.33
CA GLY A 288 -14.74 -46.68 28.64
C GLY A 288 -14.46 -48.16 28.43
N ASP A 289 -15.47 -48.91 28.01
CA ASP A 289 -15.32 -50.34 27.74
C ASP A 289 -14.19 -50.61 26.74
N ASP A 290 -13.45 -51.71 26.94
CA ASP A 290 -12.40 -52.13 26.00
C ASP A 290 -13.00 -52.43 24.62
N GLY A 291 -12.45 -51.81 23.58
CA GLY A 291 -12.96 -51.96 22.22
C GLY A 291 -12.18 -51.14 21.17
N LEU A 292 -12.51 -51.35 19.90
CA LEU A 292 -11.97 -50.54 18.79
C LEU A 292 -12.76 -49.25 18.65
N PHE A 293 -12.12 -48.12 18.92
CA PHE A 293 -12.68 -46.79 18.70
C PHE A 293 -12.18 -46.22 17.37
N VAL A 294 -13.09 -45.93 16.45
CA VAL A 294 -12.79 -45.24 15.19
C VAL A 294 -13.43 -43.87 15.22
N VAL A 295 -12.61 -42.82 15.17
CA VAL A 295 -13.08 -41.43 15.02
C VAL A 295 -12.99 -41.07 13.54
N VAL A 296 -14.14 -40.81 12.93
CA VAL A 296 -14.22 -40.34 11.54
C VAL A 296 -14.48 -38.84 11.56
N ILE A 297 -13.50 -38.06 11.11
CA ILE A 297 -13.64 -36.62 10.92
C ILE A 297 -13.97 -36.38 9.45
N GLY A 298 -15.23 -36.06 9.17
CA GLY A 298 -15.66 -35.71 7.82
C GLY A 298 -15.22 -34.29 7.44
N GLU A 299 -15.02 -34.05 6.15
CA GLU A 299 -14.75 -32.72 5.60
C GLU A 299 -15.98 -32.20 4.84
N SER A 300 -16.38 -30.95 5.13
CA SER A 300 -17.35 -30.18 4.35
C SER A 300 -18.72 -30.84 4.10
N GLN A 301 -19.15 -31.77 4.97
CA GLN A 301 -20.48 -32.36 4.93
C GLN A 301 -21.46 -31.57 5.79
N THR A 302 -22.54 -31.09 5.17
CA THR A 302 -23.56 -30.30 5.86
C THR A 302 -24.81 -31.13 6.13
N LYS A 303 -25.30 -31.09 7.38
CA LYS A 303 -26.52 -31.79 7.83
C LYS A 303 -27.71 -31.61 6.87
N THR A 304 -27.86 -30.42 6.28
CA THR A 304 -28.98 -30.05 5.38
C THR A 304 -28.99 -30.80 4.06
N HIS A 305 -27.87 -31.41 3.64
CA HIS A 305 -27.75 -32.15 2.37
C HIS A 305 -27.64 -33.67 2.57
N MET A 306 -27.85 -34.14 3.80
CA MET A 306 -27.77 -35.56 4.16
C MET A 306 -29.16 -36.14 4.32
N SER A 307 -29.52 -37.16 3.53
CA SER A 307 -30.82 -37.82 3.65
C SER A 307 -31.12 -38.31 5.07
N ALA A 308 -30.13 -38.79 5.82
CA ALA A 308 -30.25 -39.24 7.21
C ALA A 308 -30.86 -38.18 8.15
N TYR A 309 -30.80 -36.91 7.78
CA TYR A 309 -31.38 -35.80 8.53
C TYR A 309 -32.58 -35.14 7.83
N GLY A 310 -33.18 -35.80 6.84
CA GLY A 310 -34.42 -35.34 6.19
C GLY A 310 -34.26 -34.67 4.82
N TYR A 311 -33.07 -34.74 4.20
CA TYR A 311 -32.91 -34.25 2.83
C TYR A 311 -33.63 -35.16 1.80
N ASP A 312 -34.27 -34.53 0.81
CA ASP A 312 -35.17 -35.20 -0.14
C ASP A 312 -34.47 -36.22 -1.05
N LYS A 313 -33.20 -35.99 -1.38
CA LYS A 313 -32.40 -36.91 -2.21
C LYS A 313 -31.70 -37.93 -1.34
N SER A 314 -31.66 -39.19 -1.77
CA SER A 314 -30.99 -40.30 -1.06
C SER A 314 -29.46 -40.19 -1.12
N THR A 315 -28.88 -39.30 -0.30
CA THR A 315 -27.43 -39.01 -0.27
C THR A 315 -26.67 -39.78 0.81
N THR A 316 -27.37 -40.31 1.82
CA THR A 316 -26.80 -41.09 2.94
C THR A 316 -27.68 -42.32 3.26
N PRO A 317 -27.89 -43.24 2.29
CA PRO A 317 -28.81 -44.37 2.45
C PRO A 317 -28.40 -45.33 3.57
N TRP A 318 -27.09 -45.51 3.77
CA TRP A 318 -26.54 -46.44 4.77
C TRP A 318 -26.69 -45.96 6.22
N LEU A 319 -26.99 -44.68 6.42
CA LEU A 319 -27.20 -44.06 7.75
C LEU A 319 -28.68 -43.97 8.14
N LYS A 320 -29.62 -44.38 7.27
CA LYS A 320 -31.08 -44.23 7.43
C LYS A 320 -31.78 -45.47 8.03
N LYS A 321 -31.05 -46.36 8.71
CA LYS A 321 -31.62 -47.59 9.27
C LYS A 321 -32.58 -47.34 10.43
#